data_AF-A0A950QGR3-F1
#
_entry.id   AF-A0A950QGR3-F1
#
_cell.length_a   1.000
_cell.length_b   1.000
_cell.length_c   1.000
_cell.angle_alpha   90.00
_cell.angle_beta   90.00
_cell.angle_gamma   90.00
#
_symmetry.space_group_name_H-M   'P 1'
#
loop_
_entity.id
_entity.type
_entity.pdbx_description
1 polymer ?
#
loop_
_entity_poly.entity_id
_entity_poly.type
_entity_poly.pdbx_seq_one_letter_code
_entity_poly.pdbx_strand_id
1 'polypeptide(L)'
;MLPEKRAAGERLDYIDSLRGFALFGVFGANLFIFSGLAYMTDAQKAALPTAAIDRTIQFLELVFIETKFMGLFALLFGVSFWLFLSSVRARGLEGTALFYRRIFWLFVFGSIHGWLLWAFDILQFYALWAILLPLFLRVSLRTLFAWAIGFAIVAPALVSGTQSVTFWGHLLDKATTNAAALQGFSSPHYGEMLRANYLYNWYLTLSFGQIGYQVAVFGRLLFGLFLARAGLMMDLPRYRRVFVWTLMCGGVYGLVANYFDARGMLDPPRGSGFVWPFTAGVIEESGYLSLSLAYA
;
A
#
# COMPACT_ATOMS: atom_id res chain seq x y z
N MET A 1 21.81 22.10 -24.33
CA MET A 1 20.53 22.07 -25.06
C MET A 1 19.50 21.44 -24.14
N LEU A 2 18.53 22.20 -23.66
CA LEU A 2 17.40 21.67 -22.90
C LEU A 2 16.53 20.85 -23.87
N PRO A 3 16.02 19.67 -23.50
CA PRO A 3 15.06 18.96 -24.34
C PRO A 3 13.89 19.90 -24.63
N GLU A 4 13.35 19.84 -25.84
CA GLU A 4 12.14 20.56 -26.23
C GLU A 4 11.12 20.52 -25.10
N LYS A 5 10.57 21.69 -24.75
CA LYS A 5 9.41 21.80 -23.86
C LYS A 5 8.34 20.85 -24.41
N ARG A 6 8.16 19.68 -23.79
CA ARG A 6 7.01 18.81 -24.07
C ARG A 6 5.75 19.66 -24.01
N ALA A 7 4.95 19.60 -25.06
CA ALA A 7 3.70 20.35 -25.13
C ALA A 7 2.84 20.01 -23.91
N ALA A 8 2.24 21.03 -23.30
CA ALA A 8 1.35 20.86 -22.16
C ALA A 8 0.12 20.02 -22.57
N GLY A 9 0.21 18.70 -22.42
CA GLY A 9 -0.85 17.78 -22.85
C GLY A 9 -0.37 16.42 -23.35
N GLU A 10 0.94 16.21 -23.54
CA GLU A 10 1.45 14.89 -23.93
C GLU A 10 1.24 13.89 -22.78
N ARG A 11 0.35 12.91 -23.01
CA ARG A 11 0.06 11.84 -22.06
C ARG A 11 1.30 10.98 -21.89
N LEU A 12 1.58 10.59 -20.65
CA LEU A 12 2.69 9.69 -20.33
C LEU A 12 2.14 8.26 -20.36
N ASP A 13 2.06 7.69 -21.56
CA ASP A 13 1.43 6.39 -21.80
C ASP A 13 2.00 5.27 -20.92
N TYR A 14 3.29 5.33 -20.57
CA TYR A 14 3.91 4.38 -19.65
C TYR A 14 3.39 4.53 -18.21
N ILE A 15 3.07 5.74 -17.74
CA ILE A 15 2.49 5.92 -16.39
C ILE A 15 1.09 5.35 -16.34
N ASP A 16 0.29 5.56 -17.39
CA ASP A 16 -1.06 5.00 -17.47
C ASP A 16 -1.02 3.47 -17.56
N SER A 17 -0.09 2.91 -18.34
CA SER A 17 0.15 1.46 -18.42
C SER A 17 0.60 0.87 -17.08
N LEU A 18 1.52 1.57 -16.39
CA LEU A 18 2.04 1.16 -15.09
C LEU A 18 0.95 1.20 -14.00
N ARG A 19 -0.01 2.12 -14.08
CA ARG A 19 -1.20 2.09 -13.20
C ARG A 19 -2.08 0.89 -13.46
N GLY A 20 -2.31 0.53 -14.74
CA GLY A 20 -3.05 -0.68 -15.09
C GLY A 20 -2.37 -1.94 -14.55
N PHE A 21 -1.05 -2.02 -14.69
CA PHE A 21 -0.23 -3.08 -14.11
C PHE A 21 -0.32 -3.13 -12.58
N ALA A 22 -0.22 -1.97 -11.93
CA ALA A 22 -0.37 -1.87 -10.47
C ALA A 22 -1.75 -2.38 -10.01
N LEU A 23 -2.82 -1.97 -10.69
CA LEU A 23 -4.19 -2.39 -10.37
C LEU A 23 -4.40 -3.89 -10.58
N PHE A 24 -3.79 -4.48 -11.60
CA PHE A 24 -3.85 -5.92 -11.84
C PHE A 24 -3.24 -6.73 -10.67
N GLY A 25 -2.10 -6.31 -10.13
CA GLY A 25 -1.54 -6.99 -8.96
C GLY A 25 -2.30 -6.69 -7.67
N VAL A 26 -2.90 -5.50 -7.51
CA VAL A 26 -3.83 -5.23 -6.39
C VAL A 26 -5.02 -6.20 -6.45
N PHE A 27 -5.56 -6.44 -7.64
CA PHE A 27 -6.59 -7.48 -7.82
C PHE A 27 -6.06 -8.87 -7.41
N GLY A 28 -4.84 -9.23 -7.83
CA GLY A 28 -4.19 -10.48 -7.45
C GLY A 28 -4.07 -10.68 -5.93
N ALA A 29 -3.61 -9.65 -5.21
CA ALA A 29 -3.54 -9.66 -3.74
C ALA A 29 -4.91 -9.94 -3.08
N ASN A 30 -5.96 -9.31 -3.62
CA ASN A 30 -7.31 -9.46 -3.07
C ASN A 30 -7.94 -10.83 -3.38
N LEU A 31 -7.42 -11.61 -4.33
CA LEU A 31 -7.93 -12.97 -4.57
C LEU A 31 -7.74 -13.87 -3.35
N PHE A 32 -6.66 -13.67 -2.57
CA PHE A 32 -6.44 -14.46 -1.37
C PHE A 32 -7.55 -14.25 -0.32
N ILE A 33 -7.97 -13.01 -0.10
CA ILE A 33 -9.05 -12.72 0.85
C ILE A 33 -10.41 -13.14 0.31
N PHE A 34 -10.69 -12.93 -0.98
CA PHE A 34 -11.94 -13.36 -1.61
C PHE A 34 -12.07 -14.88 -1.76
N SER A 35 -10.96 -15.62 -1.75
CA SER A 35 -10.99 -17.09 -1.70
C SER A 35 -11.53 -17.63 -0.36
N GLY A 36 -11.60 -16.78 0.68
CA GLY A 36 -11.97 -17.16 2.04
C GLY A 36 -10.80 -17.70 2.87
N LEU A 37 -9.65 -18.03 2.25
CA LEU A 37 -8.47 -18.58 2.93
C LEU A 37 -7.90 -17.63 3.99
N ALA A 38 -8.01 -16.31 3.78
CA ALA A 38 -7.55 -15.30 4.74
C ALA A 38 -8.29 -15.36 6.09
N TYR A 39 -9.51 -15.91 6.11
CA TYR A 39 -10.33 -16.04 7.32
C TYR A 39 -10.16 -17.41 8.01
N MET A 40 -9.48 -18.36 7.37
CA MET A 40 -9.27 -19.69 7.92
C MET A 40 -8.05 -19.75 8.85
N THR A 41 -8.12 -20.61 9.86
CA THR A 41 -6.97 -20.99 10.69
C THR A 41 -5.96 -21.83 9.89
N ASP A 42 -4.72 -21.92 10.37
CA ASP A 42 -3.69 -22.75 9.71
C ASP A 42 -4.07 -24.23 9.68
N ALA A 43 -4.74 -24.73 10.73
CA ALA A 43 -5.25 -26.09 10.78
C ALA A 43 -6.32 -26.34 9.71
N GLN A 44 -7.24 -25.40 9.51
CA GLN A 44 -8.27 -25.49 8.46
C GLN A 44 -7.65 -25.47 7.06
N LYS A 45 -6.70 -24.55 6.80
CA LYS A 45 -5.99 -24.49 5.52
C LYS A 45 -5.23 -25.79 5.23
N ALA A 46 -4.56 -26.35 6.24
CA ALA A 46 -3.81 -27.61 6.10
C ALA A 46 -4.70 -28.83 5.84
N ALA A 47 -5.98 -28.78 6.23
CA ALA A 47 -6.94 -29.85 5.99
C ALA A 47 -7.56 -29.83 4.58
N LEU A 48 -7.34 -28.76 3.79
CA LEU A 48 -7.86 -28.68 2.43
C LEU A 48 -7.12 -29.66 1.49
N PRO A 49 -7.82 -30.29 0.52
CA PRO A 49 -7.17 -31.13 -0.48
C PRO A 49 -6.09 -30.39 -1.29
N THR A 50 -6.24 -29.09 -1.46
CA THR A 50 -5.35 -28.19 -2.22
C THR A 50 -4.23 -27.60 -1.37
N ALA A 51 -4.11 -27.93 -0.07
CA ALA A 51 -3.21 -27.26 0.87
C ALA A 51 -1.74 -27.16 0.41
N ALA A 52 -1.23 -28.15 -0.31
CA ALA A 52 0.14 -28.12 -0.83
C ALA A 52 0.34 -27.04 -1.91
N ILE A 53 -0.58 -26.96 -2.87
CA ILE A 53 -0.51 -25.96 -3.94
C ILE A 53 -0.88 -24.56 -3.41
N ASP A 54 -1.87 -24.47 -2.52
CA ASP A 54 -2.31 -23.20 -1.91
C ASP A 54 -1.17 -22.54 -1.13
N ARG A 55 -0.40 -23.31 -0.35
CA ARG A 55 0.79 -22.78 0.36
C ARG A 55 1.85 -22.25 -0.60
N THR A 56 2.04 -22.90 -1.74
CA THR A 56 3.03 -22.45 -2.73
C THR A 56 2.56 -21.17 -3.41
N ILE A 57 1.28 -21.10 -3.81
CA ILE A 57 0.69 -19.91 -4.41
C ILE A 57 0.70 -18.75 -3.42
N GLN A 58 0.28 -18.98 -2.17
CA GLN A 58 0.29 -17.96 -1.12
C GLN A 58 1.72 -17.45 -0.85
N PHE A 59 2.71 -18.34 -0.82
CA PHE A 59 4.10 -17.91 -0.67
C PHE A 59 4.57 -17.01 -1.82
N LEU A 60 4.28 -17.38 -3.07
CA LEU A 60 4.63 -16.55 -4.23
C LEU A 60 3.87 -15.21 -4.22
N GLU A 61 2.61 -15.23 -3.83
CA GLU A 61 1.78 -14.04 -3.66
C GLU A 61 2.38 -13.10 -2.60
N LEU A 62 2.74 -13.62 -1.42
CA LEU A 62 3.40 -12.86 -0.35
C LEU A 62 4.78 -12.33 -0.75
N VAL A 63 5.55 -13.02 -1.59
CA VAL A 63 6.87 -12.54 -2.04
C VAL A 63 6.74 -11.49 -3.14
N PHE A 64 5.88 -11.71 -4.14
CA PHE A 64 5.86 -10.91 -5.36
C PHE A 64 4.72 -9.89 -5.44
N ILE A 65 3.58 -10.14 -4.81
CA ILE A 65 2.34 -9.39 -5.03
C ILE A 65 1.94 -8.56 -3.80
N GLU A 66 1.64 -9.21 -2.68
CA GLU A 66 1.04 -8.58 -1.50
C GLU A 66 1.83 -7.34 -1.05
N THR A 67 1.18 -6.24 -0.69
CA THR A 67 1.83 -4.97 -0.28
C THR A 67 2.64 -4.25 -1.37
N LYS A 68 3.33 -4.94 -2.30
CA LYS A 68 4.15 -4.32 -3.35
C LYS A 68 3.30 -3.62 -4.39
N PHE A 69 2.27 -4.29 -4.91
CA PHE A 69 1.41 -3.67 -5.93
C PHE A 69 0.53 -2.57 -5.33
N MET A 70 0.11 -2.71 -4.08
CA MET A 70 -0.53 -1.63 -3.33
C MET A 70 0.44 -0.45 -3.13
N GLY A 71 1.70 -0.73 -2.79
CA GLY A 71 2.73 0.30 -2.63
C GLY A 71 3.07 1.01 -3.94
N LEU A 72 3.16 0.27 -5.05
CA LEU A 72 3.30 0.81 -6.40
C LEU A 72 2.11 1.69 -6.76
N PHE A 73 0.88 1.23 -6.50
CA PHE A 73 -0.33 2.00 -6.77
C PHE A 73 -0.36 3.31 -5.96
N ALA A 74 0.00 3.28 -4.68
CA ALA A 74 0.16 4.47 -3.83
C ALA A 74 1.22 5.45 -4.37
N LEU A 75 2.39 4.94 -4.78
CA LEU A 75 3.44 5.75 -5.39
C LEU A 75 2.95 6.43 -6.67
N LEU A 76 2.30 5.68 -7.55
CA LEU A 76 1.76 6.22 -8.79
C LEU A 76 0.65 7.24 -8.53
N PHE A 77 -0.16 7.06 -7.49
CA PHE A 77 -1.13 8.07 -7.08
C PHE A 77 -0.45 9.41 -6.73
N GLY A 78 0.65 9.37 -5.98
CA GLY A 78 1.47 10.55 -5.67
C GLY A 78 2.05 11.23 -6.92
N VAL A 79 2.54 10.43 -7.88
CA VAL A 79 3.00 10.93 -9.19
C VAL A 79 1.86 11.61 -9.96
N SER A 80 0.69 10.97 -9.96
CA SER A 80 -0.53 11.43 -10.63
C SER A 80 -1.03 12.75 -10.07
N PHE A 81 -0.95 12.91 -8.74
CA PHE A 81 -1.29 14.17 -8.07
C PHE A 81 -0.43 15.33 -8.59
N TRP A 82 0.89 15.16 -8.66
CA TRP A 82 1.79 16.20 -9.16
C TRP A 82 1.53 16.54 -10.63
N LEU A 83 1.35 15.52 -11.47
CA LEU A 83 1.05 15.69 -12.90
C LEU A 83 -0.27 16.44 -13.12
N PHE A 84 -1.31 16.04 -12.39
CA PHE A 84 -2.61 16.70 -12.42
C PHE A 84 -2.48 18.16 -12.03
N LEU A 85 -1.86 18.44 -10.90
CA LEU A 85 -1.72 19.80 -10.39
C LEU A 85 -0.91 20.70 -11.33
N SER A 86 0.20 20.18 -11.87
CA SER A 86 1.03 20.85 -12.87
C SER A 86 0.23 21.18 -14.13
N SER A 87 -0.55 20.22 -14.64
CA SER A 87 -1.40 20.42 -15.82
C SER A 87 -2.50 21.45 -15.60
N VAL A 88 -3.13 21.47 -14.42
CA VAL A 88 -4.21 22.42 -14.13
C VAL A 88 -3.66 23.84 -13.95
N ARG A 89 -2.53 23.98 -13.25
CA ARG A 89 -1.83 25.27 -13.09
C ARG A 89 -1.36 25.86 -14.41
N ALA A 90 -0.89 25.01 -15.34
CA ALA A 90 -0.50 25.45 -16.68
C ALA A 90 -1.68 26.07 -17.47
N ARG A 91 -2.92 25.76 -17.09
CA ARG A 91 -4.15 26.33 -17.68
C ARG A 91 -4.70 27.54 -16.91
N GLY A 92 -3.96 28.05 -15.92
CA GLY A 92 -4.38 29.20 -15.10
C GLY A 92 -5.51 28.90 -14.10
N LEU A 93 -5.83 27.63 -13.86
CA LEU A 93 -6.91 27.21 -12.96
C LEU A 93 -6.39 26.87 -11.56
N GLU A 94 -7.28 26.95 -10.57
CA GLU A 94 -6.97 26.58 -9.19
C GLU A 94 -6.92 25.05 -9.02
N GLY A 95 -5.71 24.48 -9.07
CA GLY A 95 -5.54 23.03 -9.07
C GLY A 95 -5.79 22.33 -7.74
N THR A 96 -5.68 23.03 -6.61
CA THR A 96 -5.88 22.43 -5.28
C THR A 96 -7.36 22.16 -5.01
N ALA A 97 -8.27 23.14 -5.25
CA ALA A 97 -9.71 22.91 -5.14
C ALA A 97 -10.20 21.77 -6.06
N LEU A 98 -9.74 21.73 -7.32
CA LEU A 98 -10.10 20.65 -8.24
C LEU A 98 -9.58 19.28 -7.80
N PHE A 99 -8.41 19.24 -7.15
CA PHE A 99 -7.89 18.03 -6.54
C PHE A 99 -8.77 17.57 -5.39
N TYR A 100 -9.11 18.45 -4.44
CA TYR A 100 -9.98 18.06 -3.31
C TYR A 100 -11.37 17.61 -3.76
N ARG A 101 -11.91 18.18 -4.84
CA ARG A 101 -13.16 17.67 -5.43
C ARG A 101 -13.02 16.22 -5.93
N ARG A 102 -11.89 15.86 -6.54
CA ARG A 102 -11.61 14.48 -6.96
C ARG A 102 -11.44 13.55 -5.76
N ILE A 103 -10.70 14.00 -4.73
CA ILE A 103 -10.49 13.24 -3.50
C ILE A 103 -11.81 13.01 -2.74
N PHE A 104 -12.70 14.01 -2.71
CA PHE A 104 -14.03 13.87 -2.13
C PHE A 104 -14.83 12.75 -2.80
N TRP A 105 -14.91 12.74 -4.14
CA TRP A 105 -15.63 11.66 -4.84
C TRP A 105 -14.95 10.31 -4.70
N LEU A 106 -13.61 10.27 -4.66
CA LEU A 106 -12.85 9.05 -4.39
C LEU A 106 -13.20 8.48 -3.01
N PHE A 107 -13.29 9.34 -1.99
CA PHE A 107 -13.72 8.97 -0.66
C PHE A 107 -15.16 8.47 -0.65
N VAL A 108 -16.09 9.18 -1.30
CA VAL A 108 -17.51 8.77 -1.37
C VAL A 108 -17.67 7.39 -2.02
N PHE A 109 -17.04 7.17 -3.18
CA PHE A 109 -17.09 5.86 -3.83
C PHE A 109 -16.43 4.77 -2.99
N GLY A 110 -15.28 5.06 -2.38
CA GLY A 110 -14.59 4.14 -1.49
C GLY A 110 -15.41 3.78 -0.24
N SER A 111 -16.13 4.74 0.35
CA SER A 111 -17.00 4.48 1.50
C SER A 111 -18.26 3.70 1.13
N ILE A 112 -18.88 4.00 -0.02
CA ILE A 112 -20.00 3.20 -0.53
C ILE A 112 -19.54 1.76 -0.76
N HIS A 113 -18.40 1.56 -1.42
CA HIS A 113 -17.82 0.24 -1.63
C HIS A 113 -17.47 -0.45 -0.30
N GLY A 114 -16.74 0.24 0.58
CA GLY A 114 -16.28 -0.25 1.87
C GLY A 114 -17.39 -0.71 2.80
N TRP A 115 -18.54 -0.03 2.76
CA TRP A 115 -19.68 -0.35 3.63
C TRP A 115 -20.65 -1.35 3.00
N LEU A 116 -20.92 -1.26 1.70
CA LEU A 116 -21.94 -2.08 1.05
C LEU A 116 -21.38 -3.36 0.43
N LEU A 117 -20.14 -3.36 -0.04
CA LEU A 117 -19.58 -4.51 -0.77
C LEU A 117 -18.60 -5.28 0.10
N TRP A 118 -17.50 -4.65 0.50
CA TRP A 118 -16.43 -5.33 1.22
C TRP A 118 -15.54 -4.36 1.99
N ALA A 119 -15.21 -4.72 3.23
CA ALA A 119 -14.38 -3.98 4.16
C ALA A 119 -12.97 -3.82 3.60
N PHE A 120 -12.22 -2.81 4.03
CA PHE A 120 -10.82 -2.59 3.57
C PHE A 120 -10.68 -1.97 2.16
N ASP A 121 -11.56 -1.02 1.84
CA ASP A 121 -11.49 -0.28 0.58
C ASP A 121 -10.26 0.66 0.52
N ILE A 122 -9.40 0.44 -0.47
CA ILE A 122 -8.19 1.24 -0.66
C ILE A 122 -8.47 2.69 -1.09
N LEU A 123 -9.57 2.95 -1.80
CA LEU A 123 -9.90 4.29 -2.32
C LEU A 123 -10.25 5.22 -1.17
N GLN A 124 -11.02 4.74 -0.19
CA GLN A 124 -11.36 5.48 1.01
C GLN A 124 -10.09 5.91 1.76
N PHE A 125 -9.19 4.97 2.03
CA PHE A 125 -7.96 5.25 2.76
C PHE A 125 -7.01 6.16 1.99
N TYR A 126 -6.88 5.95 0.68
CA TYR A 126 -6.03 6.78 -0.17
C TYR A 126 -6.58 8.20 -0.23
N ALA A 127 -7.89 8.37 -0.31
CA ALA A 127 -8.51 9.67 -0.28
C ALA A 127 -8.20 10.40 1.04
N LEU A 128 -8.31 9.74 2.19
CA LEU A 128 -7.99 10.32 3.49
C LEU A 128 -6.53 10.79 3.58
N TRP A 129 -5.57 9.98 3.15
CA TRP A 129 -4.16 10.36 3.15
C TRP A 129 -3.81 11.41 2.09
N ALA A 130 -4.46 11.35 0.93
CA ALA A 130 -4.25 12.27 -0.17
C ALA A 130 -4.64 13.71 0.19
N ILE A 131 -5.54 13.92 1.15
CA ILE A 131 -5.91 15.25 1.65
C ILE A 131 -4.67 16.02 2.17
N LEU A 132 -3.66 15.31 2.69
CA LEU A 132 -2.46 15.94 3.24
C LEU A 132 -1.42 16.30 2.19
N LEU A 133 -1.49 15.75 0.97
CA LEU A 133 -0.47 15.96 -0.07
C LEU A 133 -0.23 17.44 -0.43
N PRO A 134 -1.25 18.32 -0.51
CA PRO A 134 -1.05 19.74 -0.76
C PRO A 134 -0.16 20.46 0.27
N LEU A 135 -0.09 19.98 1.51
CA LEU A 135 0.79 20.54 2.56
C LEU A 135 2.28 20.40 2.21
N PHE A 136 2.62 19.42 1.38
CA PHE A 136 4.01 19.08 1.02
C PHE A 136 4.48 19.75 -0.29
N LEU A 137 3.64 20.54 -0.95
CA LEU A 137 3.96 21.16 -2.25
C LEU A 137 5.08 22.19 -2.18
N ARG A 138 5.21 22.89 -1.05
CA ARG A 138 6.21 23.95 -0.84
C ARG A 138 7.46 23.47 -0.10
N VAL A 139 7.46 22.21 0.33
CA VAL A 139 8.58 21.61 1.04
C VAL A 139 9.75 21.38 0.06
N SER A 140 10.98 21.54 0.54
CA SER A 140 12.20 21.28 -0.25
C SER A 140 12.25 19.80 -0.69
N LEU A 141 12.91 19.49 -1.82
CA LEU A 141 13.01 18.09 -2.29
C LEU A 141 13.68 17.17 -1.25
N ARG A 142 14.70 17.68 -0.54
CA ARG A 142 15.41 16.91 0.51
C ARG A 142 14.49 16.59 1.68
N THR A 143 13.74 17.58 2.15
CA THR A 143 12.80 17.42 3.26
C THR A 143 11.62 16.53 2.85
N LEU A 144 11.13 16.65 1.60
CA LEU A 144 10.07 15.79 1.07
C LEU A 144 10.52 14.33 1.01
N PHE A 145 11.74 14.07 0.54
CA PHE A 145 12.33 12.74 0.53
C PHE A 145 12.45 12.17 1.95
N ALA A 146 12.94 12.97 2.91
CA ALA A 146 13.05 12.56 4.31
C ALA A 146 11.69 12.21 4.92
N TRP A 147 10.65 13.01 4.67
CA TRP A 147 9.28 12.69 5.10
C TRP A 147 8.73 11.44 4.41
N ALA A 148 8.96 11.27 3.11
CA ALA A 148 8.53 10.10 2.38
C ALA A 148 9.14 8.82 2.96
N ILE A 149 10.45 8.78 3.20
CA ILE A 149 11.14 7.65 3.82
C ILE A 149 10.73 7.47 5.28
N GLY A 150 10.60 8.56 6.03
CA GLY A 150 10.18 8.55 7.43
C GLY A 150 8.80 7.90 7.59
N PHE A 151 7.83 8.26 6.77
CA PHE A 151 6.49 7.67 6.82
C PHE A 151 6.41 6.30 6.13
N ALA A 152 7.19 6.04 5.07
CA ALA A 152 7.11 4.78 4.34
C ALA A 152 7.79 3.62 5.06
N ILE A 153 8.79 3.89 5.90
CA ILE A 153 9.64 2.86 6.52
C ILE A 153 9.74 3.03 8.03
N VAL A 154 10.14 4.21 8.51
CA VAL A 154 10.48 4.39 9.93
C VAL A 154 9.24 4.37 10.81
N ALA A 155 8.19 5.10 10.43
CA ALA A 155 6.96 5.19 11.19
C ALA A 155 6.21 3.85 11.31
N PRO A 156 5.98 3.06 10.25
CA PRO A 156 5.40 1.72 10.39
C PRO A 156 6.26 0.78 11.24
N ALA A 157 7.59 0.86 11.12
CA ALA A 157 8.50 0.10 12.00
C ALA A 157 8.37 0.51 13.48
N LEU A 158 8.21 1.80 13.78
CA LEU A 158 7.92 2.29 15.13
C LEU A 158 6.59 1.72 15.65
N VAL A 159 5.55 1.67 14.80
CA VAL A 159 4.26 1.05 15.14
C VAL A 159 4.44 -0.42 15.52
N SER A 160 5.18 -1.18 14.71
CA SER A 160 5.49 -2.60 14.99
C SER A 160 6.23 -2.78 16.32
N GLY A 161 7.28 -1.98 16.55
CA GLY A 161 8.01 -1.97 17.81
C GLY A 161 7.10 -1.65 19.01
N THR A 162 6.27 -0.61 18.91
CA THR A 162 5.35 -0.23 19.99
C THR A 162 4.28 -1.29 20.25
N GLN A 163 3.74 -1.92 19.20
CA GLN A 163 2.75 -2.99 19.35
C GLN A 163 3.31 -4.15 20.17
N SER A 164 4.59 -4.50 20.01
CA SER A 164 5.21 -5.62 20.73
C SER A 164 5.36 -5.44 22.25
N VAL A 165 5.33 -4.19 22.74
CA VAL A 165 5.50 -3.85 24.16
C VAL A 165 4.25 -3.27 24.81
N THR A 166 3.19 -3.08 24.03
CA THR A 166 1.91 -2.55 24.53
C THR A 166 0.86 -3.65 24.53
N PHE A 167 -0.10 -3.56 25.46
CA PHE A 167 -1.25 -4.49 25.50
C PHE A 167 -2.34 -4.12 24.47
N TRP A 168 -2.14 -3.03 23.72
CA TRP A 168 -3.14 -2.45 22.84
C TRP A 168 -3.24 -3.29 21.56
N GLY A 169 -4.42 -3.84 21.29
CA GLY A 169 -4.65 -4.78 20.18
C GLY A 169 -5.04 -6.20 20.60
N HIS A 170 -4.99 -6.54 21.89
CA HIS A 170 -5.53 -7.80 22.43
C HIS A 170 -7.04 -7.75 22.76
N LEU A 171 -7.71 -6.62 22.50
CA LEU A 171 -9.12 -6.40 22.85
C LEU A 171 -10.11 -7.15 21.95
N LEU A 172 -9.69 -7.50 20.73
CA LEU A 172 -10.49 -8.27 19.77
C LEU A 172 -9.65 -9.43 19.28
N ASP A 173 -10.09 -10.65 19.59
CA ASP A 173 -9.40 -11.85 19.15
C ASP A 173 -9.53 -12.03 17.62
N LYS A 174 -8.39 -12.19 16.94
CA LYS A 174 -8.32 -12.33 15.48
C LYS A 174 -9.07 -13.57 15.01
N ALA A 175 -8.99 -14.67 15.76
CA ALA A 175 -9.60 -15.94 15.36
C ALA A 175 -11.14 -15.84 15.38
N THR A 176 -11.71 -15.33 16.47
CA THR A 176 -13.15 -15.07 16.59
C THR A 176 -13.65 -14.06 15.56
N THR A 177 -12.90 -12.98 15.31
CA THR A 177 -13.29 -11.97 14.33
C THR A 177 -13.27 -12.51 12.90
N ASN A 178 -12.24 -13.28 12.54
CA ASN A 178 -12.16 -13.96 11.24
C ASN A 178 -13.26 -15.00 11.07
N ALA A 179 -13.59 -15.78 12.11
CA ALA A 179 -14.67 -16.76 12.06
C ALA A 179 -16.04 -16.10 11.84
N ALA A 180 -16.31 -14.99 12.54
CA ALA A 180 -17.54 -14.21 12.35
C ALA A 180 -17.62 -13.58 10.96
N ALA A 181 -16.49 -13.08 10.43
CA ALA A 181 -16.40 -12.56 9.06
C ALA A 181 -16.69 -13.66 8.04
N LEU A 182 -16.04 -14.82 8.16
CA LEU A 182 -16.25 -15.97 7.26
C LEU A 182 -17.71 -16.43 7.27
N GLN A 183 -18.33 -16.51 8.45
CA GLN A 183 -19.74 -16.86 8.59
C GLN A 183 -20.64 -15.84 7.87
N GLY A 184 -20.43 -14.54 8.11
CA GLY A 184 -21.25 -13.50 7.50
C GLY A 184 -21.07 -13.39 5.98
N PHE A 185 -19.84 -13.51 5.48
CA PHE A 185 -19.56 -13.47 4.04
C PHE A 185 -20.02 -14.73 3.31
N SER A 186 -20.16 -15.86 4.01
CA SER A 186 -20.73 -17.09 3.46
C SER A 186 -22.26 -17.16 3.61
N SER A 187 -22.88 -16.16 4.26
CA SER A 187 -24.32 -16.15 4.49
C SER A 187 -25.10 -15.89 3.20
N PRO A 188 -26.23 -16.59 2.96
CA PRO A 188 -27.14 -16.25 1.87
C PRO A 188 -27.90 -14.93 2.12
N HIS A 189 -27.82 -14.38 3.33
CA HIS A 189 -28.53 -13.16 3.72
C HIS A 189 -27.61 -11.94 3.68
N TYR A 190 -27.88 -11.02 2.76
CA TYR A 190 -27.10 -9.79 2.60
C TYR A 190 -27.02 -8.93 3.88
N GLY A 191 -28.05 -8.92 4.72
CA GLY A 191 -28.02 -8.20 6.00
C GLY A 191 -26.99 -8.75 6.99
N GLU A 192 -26.77 -10.06 7.01
CA GLU A 192 -25.73 -10.69 7.83
C GLU A 192 -24.34 -10.38 7.28
N MET A 193 -24.19 -10.43 5.96
CA MET A 193 -22.97 -10.00 5.26
C MET A 193 -22.64 -8.55 5.59
N LEU A 194 -23.60 -7.63 5.52
CA LEU A 194 -23.39 -6.20 5.84
C LEU A 194 -22.97 -5.99 7.30
N ARG A 195 -23.59 -6.72 8.24
CA ARG A 195 -23.21 -6.66 9.66
C ARG A 195 -21.78 -7.16 9.87
N ALA A 196 -21.44 -8.30 9.30
CA ALA A 196 -20.09 -8.85 9.38
C ALA A 196 -19.08 -7.90 8.74
N ASN A 197 -19.41 -7.34 7.58
CA ASN A 197 -18.60 -6.36 6.88
C ASN A 197 -18.29 -5.13 7.73
N TYR A 198 -19.32 -4.55 8.35
CA TYR A 198 -19.19 -3.38 9.22
C TYR A 198 -18.27 -3.67 10.42
N LEU A 199 -18.48 -4.79 11.11
CA LEU A 199 -17.66 -5.18 12.26
C LEU A 199 -16.21 -5.46 11.84
N TYR A 200 -16.01 -6.14 10.71
CA TYR A 200 -14.69 -6.45 10.19
C TYR A 200 -13.93 -5.20 9.76
N ASN A 201 -14.61 -4.22 9.14
CA ASN A 201 -14.02 -2.96 8.74
C ASN A 201 -13.50 -2.16 9.95
N TRP A 202 -14.26 -2.12 11.04
CA TRP A 202 -13.82 -1.49 12.29
C TRP A 202 -12.66 -2.24 12.95
N TYR A 203 -12.72 -3.58 12.97
CA TYR A 203 -11.62 -4.40 13.47
C TYR A 203 -10.32 -4.09 12.73
N LEU A 204 -10.33 -4.08 11.40
CA LEU A 204 -9.16 -3.76 10.60
C LEU A 204 -8.70 -2.33 10.88
N THR A 205 -9.60 -1.35 10.83
CA THR A 205 -9.28 0.08 11.03
C THR A 205 -8.63 0.36 12.39
N LEU A 206 -9.05 -0.33 13.44
CA LEU A 206 -8.55 -0.15 14.80
C LEU A 206 -7.32 -1.03 15.12
N SER A 207 -6.92 -1.92 14.21
CA SER A 207 -5.77 -2.80 14.42
C SER A 207 -4.44 -2.04 14.27
N PHE A 208 -3.45 -2.37 15.10
CA PHE A 208 -2.12 -1.76 15.04
C PHE A 208 -1.41 -1.98 13.71
N GLY A 209 -1.49 -3.21 13.17
CA GLY A 209 -0.93 -3.53 11.87
C GLY A 209 -1.50 -2.62 10.77
N GLN A 210 -2.79 -2.32 10.84
CA GLN A 210 -3.40 -1.39 9.90
C GLN A 210 -2.90 0.04 10.07
N ILE A 211 -2.70 0.52 11.30
CA ILE A 211 -2.11 1.85 11.51
C ILE A 211 -0.73 1.93 10.85
N GLY A 212 0.11 0.91 11.02
CA GLY A 212 1.40 0.82 10.34
C GLY A 212 1.26 0.88 8.82
N TYR A 213 0.43 0.01 8.25
CA TYR A 213 0.16 -0.04 6.81
C TYR A 213 -0.32 1.31 6.25
N GLN A 214 -1.26 1.97 6.94
CA GLN A 214 -1.82 3.26 6.54
C GLN A 214 -0.77 4.37 6.51
N VAL A 215 0.08 4.43 7.53
CA VAL A 215 1.19 5.39 7.58
C VAL A 215 2.20 5.11 6.46
N ALA A 216 2.49 3.83 6.19
CA ALA A 216 3.35 3.42 5.11
C ALA A 216 2.81 3.84 3.73
N VAL A 217 1.49 3.68 3.48
CA VAL A 217 0.80 4.16 2.27
C VAL A 217 1.00 5.67 2.08
N PHE A 218 0.85 6.46 3.16
CA PHE A 218 1.11 7.89 3.08
C PHE A 218 2.55 8.23 2.69
N GLY A 219 3.54 7.53 3.28
CA GLY A 219 4.94 7.69 2.89
C GLY A 219 5.19 7.38 1.41
N ARG A 220 4.54 6.33 0.88
CA ARG A 220 4.62 5.95 -0.54
C ARG A 220 3.97 6.98 -1.47
N LEU A 221 2.83 7.56 -1.07
CA LEU A 221 2.21 8.70 -1.76
C LEU A 221 3.17 9.89 -1.83
N LEU A 222 3.83 10.24 -0.71
CA LEU A 222 4.83 11.31 -0.66
C LEU A 222 6.07 10.97 -1.51
N PHE A 223 6.48 9.72 -1.55
CA PHE A 223 7.59 9.27 -2.39
C PHE A 223 7.26 9.45 -3.88
N GLY A 224 6.04 9.10 -4.28
CA GLY A 224 5.53 9.37 -5.62
C GLY A 224 5.55 10.87 -5.97
N LEU A 225 5.08 11.71 -5.05
CA LEU A 225 5.15 13.17 -5.20
C LEU A 225 6.60 13.65 -5.34
N PHE A 226 7.54 13.09 -4.57
CA PHE A 226 8.97 13.38 -4.68
C PHE A 226 9.51 13.04 -6.07
N LEU A 227 9.28 11.81 -6.56
CA LEU A 227 9.77 11.36 -7.86
C LEU A 227 9.28 12.26 -9.00
N ALA A 228 8.00 12.64 -8.94
CA ALA A 228 7.40 13.50 -9.95
C ALA A 228 7.90 14.95 -9.87
N ARG A 229 8.07 15.52 -8.66
CA ARG A 229 8.63 16.86 -8.45
C ARG A 229 10.10 16.96 -8.84
N ALA A 230 10.87 15.90 -8.62
CA ALA A 230 12.27 15.82 -8.99
C ALA A 230 12.47 15.55 -10.51
N GLY A 231 11.38 15.27 -11.25
CA GLY A 231 11.42 15.07 -12.70
C GLY A 231 11.96 13.71 -13.14
N LEU A 232 12.20 12.78 -12.20
CA LEU A 232 12.77 11.44 -12.51
C LEU A 232 11.87 10.66 -13.47
N MET A 233 10.56 10.73 -13.24
CA MET A 233 9.56 10.06 -14.06
C MET A 233 9.22 10.84 -15.33
N MET A 234 9.83 11.99 -15.62
CA MET A 234 9.49 12.81 -16.80
C MET A 234 10.53 12.69 -17.93
N ASP A 235 11.75 12.30 -17.60
CA ASP A 235 12.90 12.21 -18.52
C ASP A 235 13.65 10.89 -18.29
N LEU A 236 13.03 9.77 -18.73
CA LEU A 236 13.57 8.42 -18.55
C LEU A 236 14.99 8.24 -19.12
N PRO A 237 15.33 8.73 -20.33
CA PRO A 237 16.68 8.57 -20.88
C PRO A 237 17.75 9.20 -19.99
N ARG A 238 17.48 10.40 -19.45
CA ARG A 238 18.41 11.09 -18.55
C ARG A 238 18.67 10.31 -17.26
N TYR A 239 17.65 9.66 -16.71
CA TYR A 239 17.75 8.93 -15.44
C TYR A 239 17.86 7.42 -15.59
N ARG A 240 18.09 6.91 -16.81
CA ARG A 240 18.17 5.46 -17.10
C ARG A 240 19.06 4.70 -16.13
N ARG A 241 20.22 5.25 -15.77
CA ARG A 241 21.15 4.62 -14.84
C ARG A 241 20.56 4.47 -13.43
N VAL A 242 19.78 5.45 -12.97
CA VAL A 242 19.08 5.38 -11.68
C VAL A 242 18.05 4.25 -11.71
N PHE A 243 17.22 4.19 -12.75
CA PHE A 243 16.22 3.13 -12.89
C PHE A 243 16.84 1.73 -12.96
N VAL A 244 17.93 1.55 -13.70
CA VAL A 244 18.64 0.26 -13.76
C VAL A 244 19.18 -0.13 -12.40
N TRP A 245 19.78 0.79 -11.64
CA TRP A 245 20.26 0.47 -10.29
C TRP A 245 19.12 0.22 -9.31
N THR A 246 18.01 0.93 -9.42
CA THR A 246 16.80 0.66 -8.63
C THR A 246 16.26 -0.73 -8.92
N LEU A 247 16.18 -1.13 -10.20
CA LEU A 247 15.77 -2.47 -10.60
C LEU A 247 16.72 -3.55 -10.07
N MET A 248 18.03 -3.37 -10.25
CA MET A 248 19.02 -4.38 -9.87
C MET A 248 19.19 -4.47 -8.35
N CYS A 249 19.58 -3.38 -7.70
CA CYS A 249 19.84 -3.38 -6.26
C CYS A 249 18.55 -3.42 -5.45
N GLY A 250 17.55 -2.62 -5.83
CA GLY A 250 16.25 -2.59 -5.17
C GLY A 250 15.45 -3.87 -5.42
N GLY A 251 15.54 -4.45 -6.62
CA GLY A 251 14.93 -5.75 -6.91
C GLY A 251 15.58 -6.88 -6.12
N VAL A 252 16.91 -6.99 -6.09
CA VAL A 252 17.60 -8.03 -5.31
C VAL A 252 17.32 -7.88 -3.81
N TYR A 253 17.49 -6.68 -3.25
CA TYR A 253 17.22 -6.44 -1.84
C TYR A 253 15.75 -6.69 -1.50
N GLY A 254 14.83 -6.15 -2.32
CA GLY A 254 13.40 -6.34 -2.18
C GLY A 254 13.01 -7.81 -2.19
N LEU A 255 13.50 -8.60 -3.16
CA LEU A 255 13.23 -10.04 -3.22
C LEU A 255 13.75 -10.79 -2.00
N VAL A 256 14.96 -10.47 -1.54
CA VAL A 256 15.56 -11.11 -0.37
C VAL A 256 14.77 -10.77 0.90
N ALA A 257 14.49 -9.49 1.15
CA ALA A 257 13.73 -9.05 2.30
C ALA A 257 12.31 -9.68 2.33
N ASN A 258 11.61 -9.66 1.19
CA ASN A 258 10.28 -10.26 1.07
C ASN A 258 10.29 -11.80 1.20
N TYR A 259 11.37 -12.46 0.76
CA TYR A 259 11.53 -13.90 0.99
C TYR A 259 11.64 -14.22 2.48
N PHE A 260 12.45 -13.45 3.23
CA PHE A 260 12.61 -13.65 4.67
C PHE A 260 11.30 -13.39 5.43
N ASP A 261 10.61 -12.31 5.07
CA ASP A 261 9.29 -11.97 5.60
C ASP A 261 8.26 -13.09 5.31
N ALA A 262 8.09 -13.50 4.05
CA ALA A 262 7.14 -14.54 3.66
C ALA A 262 7.43 -15.93 4.28
N ARG A 263 8.65 -16.15 4.79
CA ARG A 263 9.03 -17.37 5.54
C ARG A 263 8.80 -17.24 7.05
N GLY A 264 8.33 -16.09 7.53
CA GLY A 264 8.20 -15.78 8.95
C GLY A 264 9.54 -15.65 9.68
N MET A 265 10.64 -15.44 8.94
CA MET A 265 11.97 -15.36 9.55
C MET A 265 12.22 -14.00 10.25
N LEU A 266 11.38 -13.01 9.95
CA LEU A 266 11.39 -11.70 10.60
C LEU A 266 10.44 -11.63 11.81
N ASP A 267 9.58 -12.64 12.00
CA ASP A 267 8.61 -12.67 13.10
C ASP A 267 9.32 -12.52 14.44
N PRO A 268 8.86 -11.60 15.31
CA PRO A 268 9.47 -11.38 16.61
C PRO A 268 9.37 -12.60 17.51
N PRO A 269 10.50 -13.07 18.09
CA PRO A 269 10.45 -14.03 19.18
C PRO A 269 9.53 -13.51 20.29
N ARG A 270 8.76 -14.40 20.92
CA ARG A 270 7.87 -14.00 22.03
C ARG A 270 8.70 -13.32 23.13
N GLY A 271 8.30 -12.10 23.50
CA GLY A 271 8.98 -11.32 24.52
C GLY A 271 10.26 -10.62 24.05
N SER A 272 10.51 -10.49 22.74
CA SER A 272 11.68 -9.79 22.19
C SER A 272 11.75 -8.29 22.51
N GLY A 273 10.69 -7.73 23.12
CA GLY A 273 10.54 -6.30 23.35
C GLY A 273 10.51 -5.51 22.04
N PHE A 274 10.80 -4.21 22.14
CA PHE A 274 10.64 -3.24 21.04
C PHE A 274 11.63 -3.43 19.87
N VAL A 275 12.90 -3.73 20.18
CA VAL A 275 14.01 -3.56 19.24
C VAL A 275 13.93 -4.49 18.04
N TRP A 276 13.55 -5.75 18.28
CA TRP A 276 13.43 -6.74 17.21
C TRP A 276 12.33 -6.39 16.21
N PRO A 277 11.04 -6.25 16.62
CA PRO A 277 9.95 -5.90 15.71
C PRO A 277 10.14 -4.54 15.04
N PHE A 278 10.80 -3.58 15.70
CA PHE A 278 11.24 -2.35 15.02
C PHE A 278 12.22 -2.64 13.89
N THR A 279 13.27 -3.41 14.15
CA THR A 279 14.31 -3.73 13.15
C THR A 279 13.75 -4.57 12.01
N ALA A 280 12.93 -5.58 12.33
CA ALA A 280 12.18 -6.38 11.36
C ALA A 280 11.28 -5.50 10.48
N GLY A 281 10.48 -4.61 11.09
CA GLY A 281 9.62 -3.68 10.36
C GLY A 281 10.40 -2.74 9.43
N VAL A 282 11.62 -2.31 9.81
CA VAL A 282 12.48 -1.54 8.89
C VAL A 282 12.85 -2.37 7.66
N ILE A 283 13.23 -3.65 7.84
CA ILE A 283 13.59 -4.55 6.76
C ILE A 283 12.40 -4.85 5.85
N GLU A 284 11.24 -5.15 6.44
CA GLU A 284 9.98 -5.40 5.73
C GLU A 284 9.58 -4.20 4.87
N GLU A 285 9.41 -3.04 5.49
CA GLU A 285 8.87 -1.86 4.81
C GLU A 285 9.82 -1.30 3.73
N SER A 286 11.14 -1.36 3.99
CA SER A 286 12.13 -1.01 2.98
C SER A 286 12.23 -2.05 1.86
N GLY A 287 12.03 -3.34 2.17
CA GLY A 287 11.91 -4.41 1.20
C GLY A 287 10.69 -4.23 0.28
N TYR A 288 9.52 -3.94 0.85
CA TYR A 288 8.29 -3.64 0.12
C TYR A 288 8.47 -2.43 -0.80
N LEU A 289 9.02 -1.33 -0.29
CA LEU A 289 9.26 -0.13 -1.09
C LEU A 289 10.25 -0.42 -2.23
N SER A 290 11.33 -1.15 -1.95
CA SER A 290 12.37 -1.45 -2.94
C SER A 290 11.83 -2.31 -4.09
N LEU A 291 11.04 -3.34 -3.78
CA LEU A 291 10.44 -4.20 -4.82
C LEU A 291 9.34 -3.44 -5.58
N SER A 292 8.56 -2.60 -4.90
CA SER A 292 7.59 -1.70 -5.56
C SER A 292 8.28 -0.76 -6.56
N LEU A 293 9.44 -0.22 -6.20
CA LEU A 293 10.24 0.65 -7.06
C LEU A 293 10.90 -0.10 -8.21
N ALA A 294 11.24 -1.38 -8.03
CA ALA A 294 11.76 -2.22 -9.10
C ALA A 294 10.69 -2.56 -10.15
N TYR A 295 9.42 -2.58 -9.76
CA TYR A 295 8.29 -2.73 -10.67
C TYR A 295 7.93 -1.44 -11.45
N ALA A 296 8.37 -0.27 -10.95
CA ALA A 296 8.05 1.05 -11.50
C ALA A 296 9.01 1.50 -12.60
#